data_AF-A0A2X3EIB4-F1
#
_entry.id   AF-A0A2X3EIB4-F1
#
_cell.length_a   1.000
_cell.length_b   1.000
_cell.length_c   1.000
_cell.angle_alpha   90.00
_cell.angle_beta   90.00
_cell.angle_gamma   90.00
#
_symmetry.space_group_name_H-M   'P 1'
#
loop_
_entity.id
_entity.type
_entity.pdbx_description
1 polymer ?
#
loop_
_entity_poly.entity_id
_entity_poly.type
_entity_poly.pdbx_seq_one_letter_code
_entity_poly.pdbx_strand_id
1 'polypeptide(L)' 'MLAQNFHKHFPKTTLISASGLAGYGNSNTVQTHKITHNFYVCGDLVSGAKPGNGLMAPRVNICAGHQANLVLELLCEGL' A
#
# COMPACT_ATOMS: atom_id res chain seq x y z
N MET A 1 -7.72 -5.67 -12.89
CA MET A 1 -6.84 -4.65 -12.25
C MET A 1 -5.37 -5.04 -12.40
N LEU A 2 -4.46 -4.07 -12.35
CA LEU A 2 -3.01 -4.28 -12.55
C LEU A 2 -2.40 -5.31 -11.57
N ALA A 3 -2.68 -5.18 -10.27
CA ALA A 3 -2.16 -6.10 -9.24
C ALA A 3 -2.59 -7.57 -9.46
N GLN A 4 -3.80 -7.79 -9.97
CA GLN A 4 -4.34 -9.14 -10.22
C GLN A 4 -3.55 -9.94 -11.27
N ASN A 5 -2.91 -9.25 -12.22
CA ASN A 5 -2.16 -9.89 -13.31
C ASN A 5 -0.65 -9.63 -13.24
N PHE A 6 -0.17 -8.89 -12.25
CA PHE A 6 1.23 -8.49 -12.12
C PHE A 6 2.19 -9.69 -12.11
N HIS A 7 1.94 -10.65 -11.21
CA HIS A 7 2.78 -11.85 -11.08
C HIS A 7 2.66 -12.83 -12.26
N LYS A 8 1.72 -12.65 -13.20
CA LYS A 8 1.73 -13.41 -14.47
C LYS A 8 2.92 -13.01 -15.35
N HIS A 9 3.36 -11.75 -15.27
CA HIS A 9 4.47 -11.22 -16.05
C HIS A 9 5.75 -11.09 -15.22
N PHE A 10 5.62 -10.91 -13.90
CA PHE A 10 6.73 -10.72 -12.96
C PHE A 10 6.63 -11.72 -11.78
N PRO A 11 6.81 -13.03 -12.01
CA PRO A 11 6.49 -14.07 -11.02
C PRO A 11 7.33 -14.03 -9.74
N LYS A 12 8.53 -13.43 -9.80
CA LYS A 12 9.48 -13.37 -8.69
C LYS A 12 9.64 -11.97 -8.11
N THR A 13 8.94 -10.97 -8.65
CA THR A 13 9.10 -9.59 -8.22
C THR A 13 8.11 -9.28 -7.11
N THR A 14 8.60 -8.75 -5.98
CA THR A 14 7.74 -8.28 -4.90
C THR A 14 6.91 -7.08 -5.34
N LEU A 15 5.59 -7.18 -5.19
CA LEU A 15 4.65 -6.10 -5.42
C LEU A 15 4.21 -5.48 -4.08
N ILE A 16 4.44 -4.18 -3.93
CA ILE A 16 3.92 -3.38 -2.82
C ILE A 16 2.93 -2.37 -3.41
N SER A 17 1.68 -2.43 -2.98
CA SER A 17 0.60 -1.58 -3.48
C SER A 17 -0.06 -0.76 -2.36
N ALA A 18 -0.91 0.19 -2.72
CA ALA A 18 -1.66 1.00 -1.78
C ALA A 18 -3.17 0.86 -1.99
N SER A 19 -3.96 0.87 -0.91
CA SER A 19 -5.42 0.87 -0.98
C SER A 19 -6.03 1.56 0.24
N GLY A 20 -7.07 2.37 0.03
CA GLY A 20 -7.75 3.04 1.15
C GLY A 20 -7.02 4.30 1.63
N LEU A 21 -6.92 5.32 0.77
CA LEU A 21 -6.12 6.53 1.00
C LEU A 21 -6.97 7.80 1.19
N ALA A 22 -8.26 7.73 0.93
CA ALA A 22 -9.11 8.92 0.90
C ALA A 22 -9.38 9.48 2.30
N GLY A 23 -9.60 10.79 2.41
CA GLY A 23 -9.97 11.46 3.66
C GLY A 23 -8.80 11.88 4.54
N TYR A 24 -9.08 12.13 5.82
CA TYR A 24 -8.16 12.73 6.78
C TYR A 24 -8.36 12.16 8.18
N GLY A 25 -7.38 12.36 9.06
CA GLY A 25 -7.42 11.85 10.44
C GLY A 25 -7.15 10.34 10.54
N ASN A 26 -7.25 9.83 11.77
CA ASN A 26 -7.03 8.43 12.17
C ASN A 26 -5.86 7.74 11.43
N SER A 27 -4.68 8.39 11.41
CA SER A 27 -3.51 7.94 10.65
C SER A 27 -3.10 6.49 10.92
N ASN A 28 -3.33 6.02 12.14
CA ASN A 28 -2.96 4.66 12.57
C ASN A 28 -3.79 3.55 11.90
N THR A 29 -4.85 3.87 11.15
CA THR A 29 -5.53 2.86 10.32
C THR A 29 -4.76 2.52 9.07
N VAL A 30 -3.80 3.36 8.66
CA VAL A 30 -2.87 3.02 7.58
C VAL A 30 -1.90 1.98 8.13
N GLN A 31 -2.01 0.76 7.60
CA GLN A 31 -1.23 -0.38 8.05
C GLN A 31 -0.61 -1.10 6.86
N THR A 32 0.43 -1.88 7.11
CA THR A 32 1.07 -2.73 6.11
C THR A 32 0.52 -4.15 6.25
N HIS A 33 -0.04 -4.69 5.17
CA HIS A 33 -0.65 -6.01 5.13
C HIS A 33 0.11 -6.91 4.15
N LYS A 34 0.64 -8.04 4.64
CA LYS A 34 1.17 -9.10 3.78
C LYS A 34 0.02 -9.96 3.27
N ILE A 35 -0.21 -9.96 1.96
CA ILE A 35 -1.31 -10.69 1.32
C ILE A 35 -0.85 -12.11 0.94
N THR A 36 0.34 -12.21 0.35
CA THR A 36 1.02 -13.48 0.07
C THR A 36 2.53 -13.25 0.07
N HIS A 37 3.34 -14.26 -0.29
CA HIS A 37 4.80 -14.23 -0.21
C HIS A 37 5.42 -12.97 -0.85
N ASN A 38 5.02 -12.62 -2.07
CA ASN A 38 5.54 -11.48 -2.85
C ASN A 38 4.52 -10.35 -3.05
N PHE A 39 3.48 -10.26 -2.21
CA PHE A 39 2.45 -9.24 -2.38
C PHE A 39 2.04 -8.60 -1.06
N TYR A 40 2.19 -7.28 -1.01
CA TYR A 40 1.86 -6.44 0.14
C TYR A 40 0.93 -5.30 -0.27
N VAL A 41 0.10 -4.86 0.66
CA VAL A 41 -0.79 -3.71 0.52
C VAL A 41 -0.63 -2.81 1.74
N CYS A 42 -0.33 -1.53 1.52
CA CYS A 42 -0.32 -0.50 2.56
C CYS A 42 -1.60 0.36 2.46
N GLY A 43 -2.14 0.80 3.60
CA GLY A 43 -3.31 1.67 3.63
C GLY A 43 -4.37 1.19 4.62
N ASP A 44 -5.55 1.80 4.61
CA ASP A 44 -6.63 1.42 5.53
C ASP A 44 -7.63 0.39 4.97
N LEU A 45 -7.49 0.05 3.68
CA LEU A 45 -8.33 -0.90 2.95
C LEU A 45 -9.84 -0.59 2.89
N VAL A 46 -10.27 0.60 3.34
CA VAL A 46 -11.69 0.97 3.50
C VAL A 46 -12.01 2.28 2.79
N SER A 47 -11.13 3.28 2.86
CA SER A 47 -11.42 4.65 2.44
C SER A 47 -11.21 4.88 0.94
N GLY A 48 -12.31 4.77 0.18
CA GLY A 48 -12.37 5.13 -1.23
C GLY A 48 -12.60 6.63 -1.48
N ALA A 49 -12.02 7.15 -2.57
CA ALA A 49 -12.26 8.52 -3.01
C ALA A 49 -13.71 8.69 -3.47
N LYS A 50 -14.38 9.75 -3.00
CA LYS A 50 -15.76 10.10 -3.35
C LYS A 50 -15.97 11.62 -3.22
N PRO A 51 -17.06 12.19 -3.76
CA PRO A 51 -17.38 13.60 -3.54
C PRO A 51 -17.37 13.95 -2.04
N GLY A 52 -16.64 15.01 -1.68
CA GLY A 52 -16.44 15.43 -0.28
C GLY A 52 -15.40 14.64 0.51
N ASN A 53 -14.81 13.58 -0.06
CA ASN A 53 -13.76 12.77 0.59
C ASN A 53 -12.76 12.26 -0.46
N GLY A 54 -11.88 13.15 -0.93
CA GLY A 54 -10.87 12.85 -1.95
C GLY A 54 -9.61 12.18 -1.40
N LEU A 55 -8.66 11.91 -2.29
CA LEU A 55 -7.29 11.57 -1.90
C LEU A 55 -6.65 12.81 -1.26
N MET A 56 -6.19 12.69 -0.02
CA MET A 56 -5.57 13.80 0.70
C MET A 56 -4.08 13.58 0.85
N ALA A 57 -3.28 14.58 0.47
CA ALA A 57 -1.82 14.51 0.50
C ALA A 57 -1.24 13.99 1.83
N PRO A 58 -1.74 14.37 3.03
CA PRO A 58 -1.22 13.82 4.28
C PRO A 58 -1.39 12.31 4.43
N ARG A 59 -2.58 11.76 4.12
CA ARG A 59 -2.83 10.31 4.22
C ARG A 59 -2.07 9.54 3.14
N VAL A 60 -1.99 10.08 1.92
CA VAL A 60 -1.18 9.50 0.85
C VAL A 60 0.30 9.44 1.27
N ASN A 61 0.83 10.50 1.88
CA ASN A 61 2.22 10.53 2.36
C ASN A 61 2.48 9.50 3.47
N ILE A 62 1.55 9.30 4.41
CA ILE A 62 1.68 8.26 5.44
C ILE A 62 1.77 6.88 4.78
N CYS A 63 0.84 6.56 3.88
CA CYS A 63 0.88 5.27 3.19
C CYS A 63 2.14 5.10 2.32
N ALA A 64 2.58 6.16 1.63
CA ALA A 64 3.83 6.14 0.88
C ALA A 64 5.04 5.88 1.80
N GLY A 65 5.04 6.45 3.01
CA GLY A 65 6.02 6.16 4.05
C GLY A 65 6.02 4.69 4.48
N HIS A 66 4.85 4.09 4.69
CA HIS A 66 4.72 2.65 4.95
C HIS A 66 5.28 1.80 3.81
N GLN A 67 4.98 2.15 2.55
CA GLN A 67 5.48 1.43 1.38
C GLN A 67 7.01 1.55 1.28
N ALA A 68 7.58 2.74 1.46
CA ALA A 68 9.02 2.98 1.40
C ALA A 68 9.75 2.28 2.55
N ASN A 69 9.21 2.32 3.77
CA ASN A 69 9.78 1.61 4.91
C ASN A 69 9.77 0.10 4.68
N LEU A 70 8.67 -0.45 4.17
CA LEU A 70 8.60 -1.86 3.81
C LEU A 70 9.63 -2.22 2.74
N VAL A 71 9.80 -1.42 1.68
CA VAL A 71 10.86 -1.67 0.68
C VAL A 71 12.22 -1.78 1.35
N LEU A 72 12.56 -0.85 2.25
CA LEU A 72 13.84 -0.86 2.95
C LEU A 72 13.98 -2.08 3.87
N GLU A 73 12.94 -2.41 4.64
CA GLU A 73 12.88 -3.59 5.50
C GLU A 73 13.17 -4.87 4.71
N LEU A 74 12.45 -5.07 3.61
CA LEU A 74 12.62 -6.23 2.74
C LEU A 74 14.07 -6.32 2.21
N LEU A 75 14.60 -5.22 1.67
CA LEU A 75 15.98 -5.20 1.15
C LEU A 75 17.03 -5.52 2.23
N CYS A 76 16.83 -5.03 3.45
CA CYS A 76 17.73 -5.30 4.58
C CYS A 76 17.64 -6.74 5.10
N GLU A 77 16.45 -7.35 5.05
CA GLU A 77 16.22 -8.73 5.48
C GLU A 77 16.61 -9.78 4.42
N GLY A 78 17.02 -9.33 3.23
CA GLY A 78 17.38 -10.21 2.13
C GLY A 78 16.17 -10.79 1.39
N LEU A 79 15.03 -10.07 1.44
CA LEU A 79 13.86 -10.30 0.59
C LEU A 79 14.10 -9.79 -0.84
#